data_AF-A0A541C2C8-F1
#
_entry.id   AF-A0A541C2C8-F1
#
_cell.length_a   1.000
_cell.length_b   1.000
_cell.length_c   1.000
_cell.angle_alpha   90.00
_cell.angle_beta   90.00
_cell.angle_gamma   90.00
#
_symmetry.space_group_name_H-M   'P 1'
#
loop_
_entity.id
_entity.type
_entity.pdbx_description
1 polymer ?
#
loop_
_entity_poly.entity_id
_entity_poly.type
_entity_poly.pdbx_seq_one_letter_code
_entity_poly.pdbx_strand_id
1 'polypeptide(L)'
;MSEGQPPLDAEAVDLLLEILELREPLLSGAAAELGPRAAALLKAAGLLVPHDHEAVSASLADHEDTPVSLIWSEAAGGVAYFSPAVGPVAVPRERLVRHRVDIDAVLNAVAEKLDRPSSRPAFPLVDGLLWELGDVRLGRRPARVPLWFARRLGDPAVRRQVADAARARPHNRLRVVLTSTRPARLTDVTIPGAVVVALRDVLDAPERLAVSPDILDARLRGAPADEDGRPLVLSPDGRQLRIHGHPPIAFKSDAQIAAIRKLVEAFHRGERLPIGELTDHGSLARLFGGKRWALLRPHINAVNHLWGFEL
;
A
#
# COMPACT_ATOMS: atom_id res chain seq x y z
N MET A 1 3.88 13.56 -28.47
CA MET A 1 4.59 12.27 -28.50
C MET A 1 5.42 12.22 -27.23
N SER A 2 4.93 11.56 -26.18
CA SER A 2 5.73 11.38 -24.96
C SER A 2 6.76 10.30 -25.25
N GLU A 3 8.04 10.64 -25.16
CA GLU A 3 9.10 9.65 -25.05
C GLU A 3 8.74 8.70 -23.89
N GLY A 4 8.61 7.42 -24.20
CA GLY A 4 8.27 6.41 -23.22
C GLY A 4 9.34 6.39 -22.13
N GLN A 5 8.91 6.46 -20.87
CA GLN A 5 9.78 6.29 -19.71
C GLN A 5 10.62 5.01 -19.90
N PRO A 6 11.95 5.06 -19.70
CA PRO A 6 12.80 3.89 -19.92
C PRO A 6 12.29 2.70 -19.09
N PRO A 7 12.29 1.48 -19.65
CA PRO A 7 11.77 0.31 -18.95
C PRO A 7 12.59 0.08 -17.67
N LEU A 8 11.90 -0.07 -16.55
CA LEU A 8 12.52 -0.51 -15.30
C LEU A 8 12.77 -2.02 -15.39
N ASP A 9 13.50 -2.56 -14.42
CA ASP A 9 13.49 -4.00 -14.10
C ASP A 9 12.89 -4.21 -12.71
N ALA A 10 12.66 -5.48 -12.33
CA ALA A 10 12.04 -5.82 -11.05
C ALA A 10 12.89 -5.35 -9.86
N GLU A 11 14.22 -5.36 -9.99
CA GLU A 11 15.13 -4.89 -8.94
C GLU A 11 15.00 -3.37 -8.72
N ALA A 12 14.88 -2.59 -9.79
CA ALA A 12 14.61 -1.15 -9.70
C ALA A 12 13.27 -0.84 -9.03
N VAL A 13 12.21 -1.59 -9.38
CA VAL A 13 10.91 -1.44 -8.73
C VAL A 13 11.01 -1.79 -7.24
N ASP A 14 11.72 -2.87 -6.90
CA ASP A 14 11.91 -3.32 -5.53
C ASP A 14 12.65 -2.29 -4.68
N LEU A 15 13.78 -1.79 -5.19
CA LEU A 15 14.56 -0.73 -4.56
C LEU A 15 13.71 0.52 -4.33
N LEU A 16 12.91 0.94 -5.32
CA LEU A 16 12.02 2.10 -5.16
C LEU A 16 11.00 1.88 -4.05
N LEU A 17 10.33 0.71 -4.02
CA LEU A 17 9.35 0.39 -2.98
C LEU A 17 9.99 0.38 -1.58
N GLU A 18 11.26 -0.02 -1.46
CA GLU A 18 12.02 0.08 -0.20
C GLU A 18 12.31 1.52 0.20
N ILE A 19 12.79 2.35 -0.73
CA ILE A 19 13.09 3.77 -0.46
C ILE A 19 11.82 4.51 -0.02
N LEU A 20 10.66 4.18 -0.61
CA LEU A 20 9.36 4.76 -0.24
C LEU A 20 8.96 4.44 1.22
N GLU A 21 9.54 3.41 1.85
CA GLU A 21 9.27 3.04 3.23
C GLU A 21 10.19 3.74 4.25
N LEU A 22 11.22 4.44 3.79
CA LEU A 22 12.08 5.28 4.62
C LEU A 22 11.32 6.52 5.10
N ARG A 23 11.68 7.03 6.30
CA ARG A 23 11.05 8.23 6.88
C ARG A 23 11.11 9.41 5.90
N GLU A 24 12.27 9.58 5.28
CA GLU A 24 12.48 10.45 4.13
C GLU A 24 12.86 9.55 2.95
N PRO A 25 12.19 9.66 1.79
CA PRO A 25 12.42 8.78 0.65
C PRO A 25 13.69 9.19 -0.10
N LEU A 26 14.83 9.04 0.56
CA LEU A 26 16.15 9.42 0.07
C LEU A 26 17.02 8.18 -0.14
N LEU A 27 17.89 8.26 -1.15
CA LEU A 27 18.91 7.27 -1.45
C LEU A 27 20.28 7.97 -1.50
N SER A 28 21.20 7.58 -0.61
CA SER A 28 22.58 8.07 -0.65
C SER A 28 23.32 7.51 -1.86
N GLY A 29 24.36 8.22 -2.32
CA GLY A 29 25.22 7.73 -3.40
C GLY A 29 25.88 6.40 -3.05
N ALA A 30 26.34 6.25 -1.81
CA ALA A 30 26.90 4.99 -1.31
C ALA A 30 25.89 3.83 -1.34
N ALA A 31 24.63 4.05 -0.94
CA ALA A 31 23.60 3.01 -1.01
C ALA A 31 23.23 2.67 -2.47
N ALA A 32 23.28 3.66 -3.37
CA ALA A 32 23.04 3.44 -4.80
C ALA A 32 24.10 2.52 -5.45
N GLU A 33 25.33 2.46 -4.91
CA GLU A 33 26.38 1.57 -5.42
C GLU A 33 26.14 0.08 -5.09
N LEU A 34 25.30 -0.24 -4.09
CA LEU A 34 24.93 -1.63 -3.79
C LEU A 34 24.03 -2.23 -4.88
N GLY A 35 23.30 -1.39 -5.60
CA GLY A 35 22.43 -1.76 -6.72
C GLY A 35 22.55 -0.74 -7.87
N PRO A 36 23.73 -0.65 -8.53
CA PRO A 36 24.07 0.48 -9.40
C PRO A 36 23.19 0.52 -10.65
N ARG A 37 22.81 -0.65 -11.17
CA ARG A 37 21.88 -0.80 -12.30
C ARG A 37 20.48 -0.31 -11.94
N ALA A 38 19.92 -0.80 -10.84
CA ALA A 38 18.60 -0.41 -10.34
C ALA A 38 18.51 1.10 -10.10
N ALA A 39 19.51 1.68 -9.43
CA ALA A 39 19.59 3.12 -9.20
C ALA A 39 19.71 3.92 -10.51
N ALA A 40 20.49 3.44 -11.48
CA ALA A 40 20.61 4.09 -12.79
C ALA A 40 19.28 4.10 -13.57
N LEU A 41 18.54 2.98 -13.56
CA LEU A 41 17.22 2.88 -14.20
C LEU A 41 16.22 3.85 -13.55
N LEU A 42 16.18 3.94 -12.22
CA LEU A 42 15.31 4.87 -11.51
C LEU A 42 15.64 6.34 -11.81
N LYS A 43 16.94 6.69 -11.94
CA LYS A 43 17.36 8.03 -12.35
C LYS A 43 16.97 8.33 -13.80
N ALA A 44 17.21 7.40 -14.72
CA ALA A 44 16.85 7.54 -16.13
C ALA A 44 15.33 7.67 -16.31
N ALA A 45 14.55 7.00 -15.48
CA ALA A 45 13.09 7.10 -15.45
C ALA A 45 12.57 8.38 -14.76
N GLY A 46 13.45 9.24 -14.23
CA GLY A 46 13.08 10.46 -13.51
C GLY A 46 12.42 10.21 -12.14
N LEU A 47 12.51 8.98 -11.62
CA LEU A 47 11.93 8.59 -10.34
C LEU A 47 12.87 8.90 -9.17
N LEU A 48 14.17 8.97 -9.43
CA LEU A 48 15.18 9.48 -8.51
C LEU A 48 15.79 10.76 -9.10
N VAL A 49 15.68 11.86 -8.36
CA VAL A 49 16.23 13.15 -8.75
C VAL A 49 17.30 13.61 -7.74
N PRO A 50 18.36 14.29 -8.17
CA PRO A 50 19.33 14.89 -7.24
C PRO A 50 18.62 15.80 -6.22
N HIS A 51 19.03 15.72 -4.96
CA HIS A 51 18.45 16.51 -3.88
C HIS A 51 19.47 17.35 -3.12
N ASP A 52 20.54 16.72 -2.63
CA ASP A 52 21.57 17.36 -1.79
C ASP A 52 22.89 16.54 -1.82
N HIS A 53 23.88 16.93 -1.03
CA HIS A 53 25.15 16.21 -0.85
C HIS A 53 25.35 15.72 0.59
N GLU A 54 25.99 14.56 0.78
CA GLU A 54 26.37 14.03 2.09
C GLU A 54 27.61 14.74 2.63
N ALA A 55 27.55 15.18 3.89
CA ALA A 55 28.69 15.73 4.61
C ALA A 55 29.48 14.68 5.43
N VAL A 56 29.04 13.42 5.39
CA VAL A 56 29.59 12.28 6.15
C VAL A 56 29.60 11.06 5.21
N SER A 57 30.66 10.26 5.26
CA SER A 57 30.77 8.98 4.53
C SER A 57 31.13 7.86 5.50
N ALA A 58 30.96 6.60 5.10
CA ALA A 58 31.66 5.50 5.75
C ALA A 58 33.15 5.55 5.39
N SER A 59 34.00 5.12 6.31
CA SER A 59 35.43 4.98 6.04
C SER A 59 35.67 3.91 4.98
N LEU A 60 36.53 4.25 4.01
CA LEU A 60 36.95 3.38 2.90
C LEU A 60 38.32 2.74 3.15
N ALA A 61 39.05 3.17 4.17
CA ALA A 61 40.45 2.79 4.40
C ALA A 61 40.61 1.59 5.35
N ASP A 62 39.70 1.44 6.30
CA ASP A 62 39.71 0.38 7.33
C ASP A 62 38.58 -0.63 7.14
N HIS A 63 37.73 -0.46 6.11
CA HIS A 63 36.52 -1.26 5.88
C HIS A 63 35.59 -1.35 7.10
N GLU A 64 35.75 -0.44 8.06
CA GLU A 64 34.82 -0.29 9.16
C GLU A 64 33.69 0.63 8.70
N ASP A 65 32.44 0.27 9.00
CA ASP A 65 31.25 1.09 8.78
C ASP A 65 31.20 2.29 9.76
N THR A 66 32.36 2.87 10.08
CA THR A 66 32.53 4.01 10.98
C THR A 66 32.25 5.30 10.21
N PRO A 67 31.32 6.15 10.69
CA PRO A 67 31.00 7.41 10.04
C PRO A 67 32.17 8.39 10.19
N VAL A 68 32.66 8.91 9.07
CA VAL A 68 33.74 9.89 8.99
C VAL A 68 33.24 11.20 8.39
N SER A 69 33.62 12.31 9.04
CA SER A 69 33.29 13.65 8.55
C SER A 69 34.13 13.99 7.34
N LEU A 70 33.49 14.62 6.35
CA LEU A 70 34.13 15.00 5.11
C LEU A 70 34.63 16.45 5.19
N ILE A 71 35.85 16.67 4.71
CA ILE A 71 36.52 17.96 4.63
C ILE A 71 36.99 18.22 3.20
N TRP A 72 37.11 19.50 2.82
CA TRP A 72 37.78 19.85 1.59
C TRP A 72 39.28 19.59 1.71
N SER A 73 39.88 18.93 0.72
CA SER A 73 41.31 18.65 0.65
C SER A 73 41.86 19.03 -0.72
N GLU A 74 42.74 20.04 -0.75
CA GLU A 74 43.44 20.43 -1.98
C GLU A 74 44.34 19.31 -2.50
N ALA A 75 44.99 18.57 -1.60
CA ALA A 75 45.84 17.43 -1.95
C ALA A 75 45.06 16.30 -2.64
N ALA A 76 43.78 16.14 -2.30
CA ALA A 76 42.88 15.17 -2.94
C ALA A 76 42.09 15.76 -4.12
N GLY A 77 42.24 17.05 -4.42
CA GLY A 77 41.48 17.73 -5.48
C GLY A 77 39.96 17.77 -5.25
N GLY A 78 39.50 17.63 -4.00
CA GLY A 78 38.08 17.50 -3.70
C GLY A 78 37.77 17.18 -2.24
N VAL A 79 36.60 16.58 -2.01
CA VAL A 79 36.13 16.22 -0.68
C VAL A 79 36.78 14.90 -0.24
N ALA A 80 37.30 14.86 0.98
CA ALA A 80 38.04 13.74 1.54
C ALA A 80 37.74 13.58 3.04
N TYR A 81 38.08 12.45 3.64
CA TYR A 81 38.19 12.33 5.10
C TYR A 81 39.64 11.97 5.47
N PHE A 82 40.00 12.17 6.73
CA PHE A 82 41.32 11.79 7.22
C PHE A 82 41.28 10.40 7.85
N SER A 83 42.10 9.47 7.34
CA SER A 83 42.39 8.20 8.00
C SER A 83 43.77 8.26 8.66
N PRO A 84 43.90 7.91 9.96
CA PRO A 84 45.21 7.83 10.61
C PRO A 84 46.19 6.84 9.96
N ALA A 85 45.67 5.81 9.26
CA ALA A 85 46.48 4.76 8.65
C ALA A 85 47.08 5.16 7.29
N VAL A 86 46.33 5.93 6.49
CA VAL A 86 46.67 6.23 5.08
C VAL A 86 46.65 7.71 4.73
N GLY A 87 46.30 8.59 5.68
CA GLY A 87 46.20 10.04 5.46
C GLY A 87 44.87 10.46 4.81
N PRO A 88 44.83 11.57 4.06
CA PRO A 88 43.63 12.04 3.39
C PRO A 88 43.14 11.05 2.32
N VAL A 89 41.90 10.59 2.45
CA VAL A 89 41.25 9.68 1.50
C VAL A 89 40.16 10.42 0.76
N ALA A 90 40.34 10.57 -0.56
CA ALA A 90 39.37 11.19 -1.44
C ALA A 90 38.07 10.37 -1.49
N VAL A 91 36.92 11.05 -1.45
CA VAL A 91 35.62 10.40 -1.64
C VAL A 91 35.06 10.78 -3.01
N PRO A 92 34.73 9.80 -3.88
CA PRO A 92 34.11 10.06 -5.18
C PRO A 92 32.85 10.92 -5.05
N ARG A 93 32.70 11.93 -5.90
CA ARG A 93 31.57 12.87 -5.83
C ARG A 93 30.22 12.17 -5.98
N GLU A 94 30.19 11.09 -6.74
CA GLU A 94 29.01 10.26 -7.00
C GLU A 94 28.47 9.64 -5.70
N ARG A 95 29.34 9.31 -4.74
CA ARG A 95 28.96 8.81 -3.42
C ARG A 95 28.35 9.89 -2.54
N LEU A 96 28.73 11.14 -2.78
CA LEU A 96 28.27 12.29 -2.02
C LEU A 96 26.88 12.74 -2.46
N VAL A 97 26.43 12.46 -3.68
CA VAL A 97 25.11 12.90 -4.13
C VAL A 97 23.99 12.09 -3.47
N ARG A 98 23.09 12.79 -2.78
CA ARG A 98 21.81 12.26 -2.33
C ARG A 98 20.76 12.43 -3.42
N HIS A 99 19.99 11.38 -3.61
CA HIS A 99 18.86 11.35 -4.52
C HIS A 99 17.58 11.29 -3.69
N ARG A 100 16.56 12.05 -4.08
CA ARG A 100 15.20 11.91 -3.53
C ARG A 100 14.32 11.22 -4.54
N VAL A 101 13.32 10.49 -4.03
CA VAL A 101 12.24 10.00 -4.88
C VAL A 101 11.37 11.19 -5.31
N ASP A 102 11.14 11.31 -6.62
CA ASP A 102 10.12 12.20 -7.15
C ASP A 102 8.74 11.56 -6.96
N ILE A 103 8.00 12.05 -5.97
CA ILE A 103 6.70 11.48 -5.58
C ILE A 103 5.67 11.67 -6.69
N ASP A 104 5.67 12.84 -7.34
CA ASP A 104 4.70 13.11 -8.38
C ASP A 104 4.96 12.21 -9.60
N ALA A 105 6.23 11.98 -9.95
CA ALA A 105 6.61 11.01 -10.98
C ALA A 105 6.14 9.59 -10.61
N VAL A 106 6.36 9.15 -9.37
CA VAL A 106 5.89 7.84 -8.89
C VAL A 106 4.36 7.72 -8.96
N LEU A 107 3.63 8.70 -8.44
CA LEU A 107 2.16 8.67 -8.42
C LEU A 107 1.57 8.70 -9.84
N ASN A 108 2.19 9.43 -10.77
CA ASN A 108 1.80 9.41 -12.17
C ASN A 108 2.09 8.07 -12.85
N ALA A 109 3.24 7.44 -12.57
CA ALA A 109 3.58 6.12 -13.08
C ALA A 109 2.61 5.04 -12.55
N VAL A 110 2.31 5.07 -11.25
CA VAL A 110 1.32 4.18 -10.60
C VAL A 110 -0.05 4.30 -11.26
N ALA A 111 -0.47 5.52 -11.59
CA ALA A 111 -1.78 5.79 -12.17
C ALA A 111 -1.85 5.72 -13.71
N GLU A 112 -0.75 5.38 -14.39
CA GLU A 112 -0.61 5.45 -15.86
C GLU A 112 -1.76 4.74 -16.60
N LYS A 113 -2.12 3.53 -16.15
CA LYS A 113 -3.15 2.67 -16.78
C LYS A 113 -4.55 2.84 -16.20
N LEU A 114 -4.71 3.65 -15.16
CA LEU A 114 -5.99 3.82 -14.48
C LEU A 114 -6.85 4.85 -15.24
N ASP A 115 -8.09 4.51 -15.54
CA ASP A 115 -9.09 5.46 -16.06
C ASP A 115 -9.46 6.46 -14.95
N ARG A 116 -8.69 7.54 -14.86
CA ARG A 116 -8.97 8.72 -14.04
C ARG A 116 -9.49 9.87 -14.91
N PRO A 117 -10.50 10.64 -14.48
CA PRO A 117 -10.87 11.89 -15.14
C PRO A 117 -9.65 12.81 -15.15
N SER A 118 -9.28 13.33 -16.32
CA SER A 118 -7.96 13.93 -16.55
C SER A 118 -7.69 15.24 -15.79
N SER A 119 -6.39 15.50 -15.59
CA SER A 119 -5.68 16.74 -15.21
C SER A 119 -5.46 17.09 -13.74
N ARG A 120 -6.13 16.47 -12.76
CA ARG A 120 -5.87 16.84 -11.36
C ARG A 120 -4.61 16.15 -10.84
N PRO A 121 -3.60 16.90 -10.34
CA PRO A 121 -2.46 16.30 -9.68
C PRO A 121 -2.93 15.59 -8.40
N ALA A 122 -2.12 14.63 -7.95
CA ALA A 122 -2.38 13.96 -6.68
C ALA A 122 -2.41 14.99 -5.54
N PHE A 123 -3.41 14.91 -4.66
CA PHE A 123 -3.58 15.88 -3.59
C PHE A 123 -3.04 15.32 -2.28
N PRO A 124 -2.08 15.98 -1.61
CA PRO A 124 -1.58 15.52 -0.32
C PRO A 124 -2.66 15.66 0.76
N LEU A 125 -2.99 14.55 1.42
CA LEU A 125 -3.93 14.49 2.55
C LEU A 125 -3.19 14.45 3.89
N VAL A 126 -2.04 13.79 3.92
CA VAL A 126 -1.09 13.82 5.03
C VAL A 126 0.27 14.05 4.41
N ASP A 127 0.96 15.11 4.83
CA ASP A 127 2.21 15.53 4.21
C ASP A 127 3.23 14.39 4.17
N GLY A 128 3.83 14.19 2.99
CA GLY A 128 4.80 13.14 2.73
C GLY A 128 4.34 11.69 2.94
N LEU A 129 3.08 11.42 3.29
CA LEU A 129 2.60 10.09 3.72
C LEU A 129 1.37 9.58 2.98
N LEU A 130 0.41 10.45 2.63
CA LEU A 130 -0.87 10.06 2.04
C LEU A 130 -1.30 11.05 0.96
N TRP A 131 -1.69 10.52 -0.20
CA TRP A 131 -2.18 11.29 -1.33
C TRP A 131 -3.49 10.73 -1.88
N GLU A 132 -4.36 11.62 -2.32
CA GLU A 132 -5.55 11.29 -3.09
C GLU A 132 -5.22 11.38 -4.59
N LEU A 133 -5.36 10.25 -5.30
CA LEU A 133 -5.15 10.14 -6.75
C LEU A 133 -6.43 10.43 -7.55
N GLY A 134 -7.58 10.42 -6.86
CA GLY A 134 -8.90 10.68 -7.43
C GLY A 134 -9.72 9.41 -7.69
N ASP A 135 -10.81 9.57 -8.40
CA ASP A 135 -11.82 8.54 -8.63
C ASP A 135 -11.54 7.73 -9.91
N VAL A 136 -11.09 6.49 -9.76
CA VAL A 136 -10.71 5.62 -10.87
C VAL A 136 -11.83 4.66 -11.26
N ARG A 137 -11.93 4.34 -12.55
CA ARG A 137 -12.80 3.26 -13.01
C ARG A 137 -12.01 1.94 -13.00
N LEU A 138 -12.54 0.95 -12.28
CA LEU A 138 -11.93 -0.37 -12.14
C LEU A 138 -12.77 -1.42 -12.85
N GLY A 139 -12.20 -2.03 -13.89
CA GLY A 139 -12.85 -3.02 -14.73
C GLY A 139 -14.25 -2.59 -15.18
N ARG A 140 -15.23 -3.48 -14.95
CA ARG A 140 -16.65 -3.25 -15.31
C ARG A 140 -17.48 -2.62 -14.19
N ARG A 141 -16.88 -2.08 -13.12
CA ARG A 141 -17.65 -1.46 -12.03
C ARG A 141 -18.43 -0.24 -12.57
N PRO A 142 -19.71 -0.09 -12.20
CA PRO A 142 -20.53 1.03 -12.67
C PRO A 142 -20.15 2.34 -11.96
N ALA A 143 -19.67 2.27 -10.71
CA ALA A 143 -19.20 3.42 -9.95
C ALA A 143 -17.68 3.53 -10.01
N ARG A 144 -17.18 4.77 -10.10
CA ARG A 144 -15.77 5.08 -9.87
C ARG A 144 -15.44 4.87 -8.39
N VAL A 145 -14.19 4.50 -8.13
CA VAL A 145 -13.66 4.13 -6.82
C VAL A 145 -12.62 5.17 -6.41
N PRO A 146 -12.77 5.83 -5.25
CA PRO A 146 -11.75 6.72 -4.72
C PRO A 146 -10.46 5.96 -4.46
N LEU A 147 -9.35 6.45 -5.04
CA LEU A 147 -8.03 5.85 -4.92
C LEU A 147 -7.08 6.77 -4.18
N TRP A 148 -6.49 6.27 -3.10
CA TRP A 148 -5.44 6.91 -2.35
C TRP A 148 -4.15 6.11 -2.45
N PHE A 149 -3.02 6.78 -2.30
CA PHE A 149 -1.72 6.16 -2.13
C PHE A 149 -1.14 6.54 -0.77
N ALA A 150 -0.70 5.56 0.00
CA ALA A 150 -0.09 5.74 1.32
C ALA A 150 1.26 5.04 1.37
N ARG A 151 2.27 5.67 1.96
CA ARG A 151 3.54 5.01 2.26
C ARG A 151 3.66 4.66 3.74
N ARG A 152 4.58 3.76 4.09
CA ARG A 152 4.94 3.47 5.47
C ARG A 152 3.77 3.02 6.34
N LEU A 153 2.75 2.40 5.76
CA LEU A 153 1.64 1.81 6.52
C LEU A 153 2.11 0.66 7.44
N GLY A 154 3.36 0.21 7.33
CA GLY A 154 3.99 -0.66 8.33
C GLY A 154 4.19 0.00 9.71
N ASP A 155 4.25 1.34 9.78
CA ASP A 155 4.50 2.11 11.01
C ASP A 155 3.17 2.45 11.74
N PRO A 156 2.98 2.05 13.01
CA PRO A 156 1.77 2.34 13.78
C PRO A 156 1.42 3.84 13.92
N ALA A 157 2.42 4.74 13.92
CA ALA A 157 2.17 6.17 13.96
C ALA A 157 1.59 6.69 12.64
N VAL A 158 2.09 6.18 11.51
CA VAL A 158 1.57 6.51 10.17
C VAL A 158 0.18 5.92 9.96
N ARG A 159 -0.06 4.68 10.40
CA ARG A 159 -1.40 4.05 10.36
C ARG A 159 -2.46 4.92 11.04
N ARG A 160 -2.14 5.48 12.21
CA ARG A 160 -3.03 6.37 12.96
C ARG A 160 -3.35 7.64 12.16
N GLN A 161 -2.34 8.31 11.62
CA GLN A 161 -2.53 9.51 10.80
C GLN A 161 -3.41 9.25 9.56
N VAL A 162 -3.18 8.14 8.87
CA VAL A 162 -3.99 7.75 7.69
C VAL A 162 -5.42 7.39 8.10
N ALA A 163 -5.61 6.69 9.23
CA ALA A 163 -6.92 6.37 9.76
C ALA A 163 -7.70 7.63 10.17
N ASP A 164 -7.03 8.61 10.78
CA ASP A 164 -7.64 9.90 11.17
C ASP A 164 -8.04 10.70 9.93
N ALA A 165 -7.19 10.76 8.90
CA ALA A 165 -7.53 11.37 7.62
C ALA A 165 -8.73 10.67 6.95
N ALA A 166 -8.82 9.34 7.05
CA ALA A 166 -9.96 8.59 6.54
C ALA A 166 -11.26 8.88 7.30
N ARG A 167 -11.22 9.02 8.63
CA ARG A 167 -12.38 9.38 9.47
C ARG A 167 -12.86 10.81 9.23
N ALA A 168 -11.93 11.76 9.06
CA ALA A 168 -12.26 13.15 8.76
C ALA A 168 -12.91 13.34 7.38
N ARG A 169 -12.75 12.36 6.48
CA ARG A 169 -13.33 12.34 5.13
C ARG A 169 -14.18 11.09 4.94
N PRO A 170 -15.33 10.97 5.63
CA PRO A 170 -16.19 9.81 5.49
C PRO A 170 -16.68 9.73 4.04
N HIS A 171 -16.58 8.55 3.44
CA HIS A 171 -17.10 8.30 2.11
C HIS A 171 -18.20 7.25 2.20
N ASN A 172 -19.32 7.48 1.51
CA ASN A 172 -20.44 6.54 1.44
C ASN A 172 -20.17 5.32 0.54
N ARG A 173 -18.94 5.20 0.00
CA ARG A 173 -18.54 4.16 -0.95
C ARG A 173 -17.15 3.65 -0.56
N LEU A 174 -16.86 2.44 -1.02
CA LEU A 174 -15.56 1.80 -0.83
C LEU A 174 -14.42 2.69 -1.37
N ARG A 175 -13.44 2.99 -0.52
CA ARG A 175 -12.16 3.63 -0.90
C ARG A 175 -11.06 2.57 -1.00
N VAL A 176 -10.11 2.77 -1.90
CA VAL A 176 -8.91 1.94 -2.02
C VAL A 176 -7.70 2.75 -1.57
N VAL A 177 -6.86 2.15 -0.73
CA VAL A 177 -5.56 2.69 -0.33
C VAL A 177 -4.48 1.77 -0.85
N LEU A 178 -3.81 2.18 -1.94
CA LEU A 178 -2.59 1.53 -2.42
C LEU A 178 -1.43 1.88 -1.49
N THR A 179 -0.51 0.95 -1.29
CA THR A 179 0.66 1.23 -0.43
C THR A 179 1.94 0.58 -0.88
N SER A 180 3.07 1.29 -0.71
CA SER A 180 4.42 0.73 -0.89
C SER A 180 4.78 -0.32 0.17
N THR A 181 4.07 -0.35 1.30
CA THR A 181 4.33 -1.32 2.36
C THR A 181 4.09 -2.74 1.88
N ARG A 182 5.07 -3.61 2.14
CA ARG A 182 5.04 -5.03 1.74
C ARG A 182 3.85 -5.78 2.35
N PRO A 183 3.25 -6.76 1.62
CA PRO A 183 2.11 -7.55 2.09
C PRO A 183 2.28 -8.14 3.49
N ALA A 184 3.46 -8.69 3.81
CA ALA A 184 3.77 -9.30 5.11
C ALA A 184 3.60 -8.35 6.32
N ARG A 185 3.62 -7.03 6.10
CA ARG A 185 3.44 -6.01 7.14
C ARG A 185 2.04 -5.41 7.17
N LEU A 186 1.13 -5.89 6.30
CA LEU A 186 -0.23 -5.37 6.15
C LEU A 186 -1.31 -6.18 6.86
N THR A 187 -0.97 -7.35 7.41
CA THR A 187 -1.93 -8.32 7.97
C THR A 187 -2.88 -7.73 9.01
N ASP A 188 -2.40 -6.75 9.78
CA ASP A 188 -3.15 -6.06 10.84
C ASP A 188 -3.45 -4.58 10.53
N VAL A 189 -3.27 -4.17 9.27
CA VAL A 189 -3.53 -2.78 8.86
C VAL A 189 -5.00 -2.62 8.48
N THR A 190 -5.74 -1.91 9.32
CA THR A 190 -7.13 -1.52 9.05
C THR A 190 -7.24 0.00 8.94
N ILE A 191 -7.80 0.49 7.83
CA ILE A 191 -8.11 1.91 7.62
C ILE A 191 -9.63 2.06 7.48
N PRO A 192 -10.30 2.90 8.29
CA PRO A 192 -11.76 3.04 8.25
C PRO A 192 -12.31 3.36 6.86
N GLY A 193 -13.30 2.58 6.42
CA GLY A 193 -13.98 2.77 5.13
C GLY A 193 -13.10 2.48 3.90
N ALA A 194 -11.91 1.91 4.09
CA ALA A 194 -10.96 1.68 3.01
C ALA A 194 -10.47 0.23 2.96
N VAL A 195 -10.05 -0.19 1.76
CA VAL A 195 -9.38 -1.46 1.52
C VAL A 195 -7.93 -1.16 1.18
N VAL A 196 -7.04 -1.71 1.99
CA VAL A 196 -5.60 -1.51 1.83
C VAL A 196 -5.06 -2.61 0.92
N VAL A 197 -4.31 -2.21 -0.11
CA VAL A 197 -3.74 -3.11 -1.10
C VAL A 197 -2.27 -2.76 -1.28
N ALA A 198 -1.38 -3.74 -1.12
CA ALA A 198 0.02 -3.56 -1.44
C ALA A 198 0.15 -3.26 -2.94
N LEU A 199 0.89 -2.21 -3.29
CA LEU A 199 1.11 -1.79 -4.67
C LEU A 199 1.69 -2.93 -5.50
N ARG A 200 2.66 -3.67 -4.93
CA ARG A 200 3.31 -4.82 -5.55
C ARG A 200 2.34 -5.90 -6.05
N ASP A 201 1.24 -6.12 -5.33
CA ASP A 201 0.27 -7.19 -5.66
C ASP A 201 -0.61 -6.84 -6.87
N VAL A 202 -0.59 -5.59 -7.32
CA VAL A 202 -1.50 -5.08 -8.36
C VAL A 202 -0.76 -4.37 -9.51
N LEU A 203 0.56 -4.50 -9.57
CA LEU A 203 1.34 -4.05 -10.71
C LEU A 203 0.96 -4.85 -11.96
N ASP A 204 1.00 -4.17 -13.11
CA ASP A 204 0.76 -4.78 -14.42
C ASP A 204 1.84 -5.79 -14.82
N ALA A 205 3.08 -5.52 -14.42
CA ALA A 205 4.22 -6.41 -14.57
C ALA A 205 5.24 -6.10 -13.46
N PRO A 206 6.08 -7.06 -13.03
CA PRO A 206 7.13 -6.84 -12.02
C PRO A 206 8.07 -5.67 -12.35
N GLU A 207 8.32 -5.44 -13.63
CA GLU A 207 9.20 -4.40 -14.16
C GLU A 207 8.48 -3.07 -14.49
N ARG A 208 7.23 -2.90 -14.06
CA ARG A 208 6.44 -1.68 -14.27
C ARG A 208 5.79 -1.20 -12.99
N LEU A 209 5.80 0.12 -12.78
CA LEU A 209 5.08 0.74 -11.66
C LEU A 209 3.57 0.90 -11.92
N ALA A 210 3.13 0.80 -13.17
CA ALA A 210 1.74 0.97 -13.53
C ALA A 210 0.86 -0.11 -12.88
N VAL A 211 -0.20 0.32 -12.21
CA VAL A 211 -1.20 -0.59 -11.63
C VAL A 211 -2.09 -1.14 -12.73
N SER A 212 -2.30 -2.45 -12.72
CA SER A 212 -3.29 -3.09 -13.58
C SER A 212 -4.71 -2.87 -13.02
N PRO A 213 -5.62 -2.20 -13.77
CA PRO A 213 -7.00 -2.03 -13.34
C PRO A 213 -7.74 -3.36 -13.12
N ASP A 214 -7.39 -4.39 -13.90
CA ASP A 214 -8.03 -5.70 -13.84
C ASP A 214 -7.55 -6.52 -12.64
N ILE A 215 -6.25 -6.52 -12.35
CA ILE A 215 -5.70 -7.18 -11.15
C ILE A 215 -6.24 -6.49 -9.89
N LEU A 216 -6.27 -5.15 -9.88
CA LEU A 216 -6.85 -4.39 -8.78
C LEU A 216 -8.34 -4.70 -8.61
N ASP A 217 -9.14 -4.68 -9.68
CA ASP A 217 -10.56 -5.04 -9.60
C ASP A 217 -10.76 -6.48 -9.12
N ALA A 218 -9.95 -7.44 -9.59
CA ALA A 218 -9.98 -8.83 -9.14
C ALA A 218 -9.63 -8.96 -7.64
N ARG A 219 -8.63 -8.22 -7.15
CA ARG A 219 -8.26 -8.18 -5.72
C ARG A 219 -9.39 -7.61 -4.87
N LEU A 220 -10.07 -6.58 -5.37
CA LEU A 220 -11.24 -6.00 -4.70
C LEU A 220 -12.49 -6.88 -4.77
N ARG A 221 -12.58 -7.80 -5.74
CA ARG A 221 -13.66 -8.80 -5.89
C ARG A 221 -13.36 -10.11 -5.15
N GLY A 222 -12.10 -10.41 -4.85
CA GLY A 222 -11.65 -11.63 -4.18
C GLY A 222 -11.20 -12.75 -5.14
N ALA A 223 -10.11 -12.55 -5.88
CA ALA A 223 -9.36 -13.65 -6.53
C ALA A 223 -9.03 -14.76 -5.51
N PRO A 224 -9.01 -16.05 -5.93
CA PRO A 224 -9.23 -17.19 -5.06
C PRO A 224 -8.11 -17.33 -4.03
N ALA A 225 -8.41 -17.04 -2.77
CA ALA A 225 -7.68 -17.62 -1.64
C ALA A 225 -7.86 -19.15 -1.71
N ASP A 226 -6.86 -19.85 -2.22
CA ASP A 226 -6.34 -20.98 -1.46
C ASP A 226 -5.20 -20.44 -0.59
N GLU A 227 -5.05 -21.06 0.60
CA GLU A 227 -3.88 -20.99 1.50
C GLU A 227 -3.85 -20.08 2.76
N ASP A 228 -4.95 -19.46 3.22
CA ASP A 228 -4.89 -18.74 4.52
C ASP A 228 -5.48 -19.49 5.73
N GLY A 229 -6.10 -20.67 5.54
CA GLY A 229 -6.63 -21.48 6.65
C GLY A 229 -7.71 -20.81 7.53
N ARG A 230 -8.11 -19.56 7.22
CA ARG A 230 -9.11 -18.81 7.99
C ARG A 230 -10.50 -19.37 7.70
N PRO A 231 -11.31 -19.65 8.75
CA PRO A 231 -12.63 -20.27 8.57
C PRO A 231 -13.64 -19.35 7.89
N LEU A 232 -13.41 -18.03 7.94
CA LEU A 232 -14.31 -17.00 7.44
C LEU A 232 -13.52 -15.88 6.76
N VAL A 233 -13.87 -15.55 5.52
CA VAL A 233 -13.29 -14.42 4.76
C VAL A 233 -14.41 -13.66 4.07
N LEU A 234 -14.52 -12.37 4.34
CA LEU A 234 -15.44 -11.48 3.64
C LEU A 234 -14.65 -10.68 2.60
N SER A 235 -15.17 -10.60 1.38
CA SER A 235 -14.58 -9.76 0.34
C SER A 235 -14.51 -8.31 0.81
N PRO A 236 -13.52 -7.54 0.34
CA PRO A 236 -13.32 -6.19 0.85
C PRO A 236 -14.50 -5.24 0.58
N ASP A 237 -15.29 -5.51 -0.46
CA ASP A 237 -16.55 -4.80 -0.77
C ASP A 237 -17.77 -5.32 0.03
N GLY A 238 -17.61 -6.39 0.81
CA GLY A 238 -18.64 -7.03 1.63
C GLY A 238 -19.68 -7.79 0.80
N ARG A 239 -19.45 -7.94 -0.50
CA ARG A 239 -20.40 -8.56 -1.43
C ARG A 239 -20.22 -10.06 -1.56
N GLN A 240 -19.14 -10.65 -1.07
CA GLN A 240 -18.93 -12.08 -1.10
C GLN A 240 -18.39 -12.56 0.24
N LEU A 241 -19.14 -13.44 0.92
CA LEU A 241 -18.64 -14.16 2.08
C LEU A 241 -18.15 -15.54 1.64
N ARG A 242 -16.96 -15.92 2.07
CA ARG A 242 -16.40 -17.26 1.93
C ARG A 242 -16.30 -17.89 3.31
N ILE A 243 -16.90 -19.05 3.46
CA ILE A 243 -16.80 -19.92 4.64
C ILE A 243 -16.00 -21.14 4.18
N HIS A 244 -15.01 -21.56 4.95
CA HIS A 244 -14.15 -22.68 4.57
C HIS A 244 -14.99 -23.94 4.24
N GLY A 245 -14.70 -24.60 3.13
CA GLY A 245 -15.45 -25.77 2.66
C GLY A 245 -16.79 -25.46 1.96
N HIS A 246 -17.18 -24.18 1.81
CA HIS A 246 -18.46 -23.80 1.19
C HIS A 246 -18.29 -22.84 -0.01
N PRO A 247 -19.20 -22.89 -1.00
CA PRO A 247 -19.21 -21.93 -2.11
C PRO A 247 -19.40 -20.47 -1.62
N PRO A 248 -18.81 -19.47 -2.31
CA PRO A 248 -18.98 -18.06 -1.95
C PRO A 248 -20.44 -17.60 -1.97
N ILE A 249 -20.86 -16.87 -0.94
CA ILE A 249 -22.21 -16.32 -0.78
C ILE A 249 -22.20 -14.85 -1.20
N ALA A 250 -22.95 -14.52 -2.26
CA ALA A 250 -22.99 -13.16 -2.79
C ALA A 250 -24.13 -12.30 -2.22
N PHE A 251 -23.81 -11.08 -1.80
CA PHE A 251 -24.74 -10.05 -1.32
C PHE A 251 -24.88 -8.92 -2.33
N LYS A 252 -26.12 -8.45 -2.51
CA LYS A 252 -26.43 -7.38 -3.47
C LYS A 252 -27.00 -6.12 -2.82
N SER A 253 -27.59 -6.25 -1.63
CA SER A 253 -28.22 -5.15 -0.92
C SER A 253 -27.26 -4.53 0.09
N ASP A 254 -27.24 -3.20 0.19
CA ASP A 254 -26.42 -2.46 1.15
C ASP A 254 -26.74 -2.86 2.60
N ALA A 255 -28.01 -3.14 2.90
CA ALA A 255 -28.41 -3.63 4.23
C ALA A 255 -27.80 -5.01 4.54
N GLN A 256 -27.76 -5.90 3.55
CA GLN A 256 -27.14 -7.24 3.71
C GLN A 256 -25.63 -7.12 3.89
N ILE A 257 -25.00 -6.25 3.10
CA ILE A 257 -23.57 -5.98 3.15
C ILE A 257 -23.17 -5.37 4.50
N ALA A 258 -23.94 -4.40 5.01
CA ALA A 258 -23.68 -3.78 6.30
C ALA A 258 -23.79 -4.79 7.45
N ALA A 259 -24.84 -5.61 7.45
CA ALA A 259 -25.05 -6.61 8.49
C ALA A 259 -23.99 -7.72 8.47
N ILE A 260 -23.61 -8.22 7.29
CA ILE A 260 -22.60 -9.28 7.20
C ILE A 260 -21.21 -8.79 7.61
N ARG A 261 -20.87 -7.52 7.32
CA ARG A 261 -19.64 -6.89 7.82
C ARG A 261 -19.60 -6.89 9.35
N LYS A 262 -20.67 -6.41 10.00
CA LYS A 262 -20.79 -6.40 11.46
C LYS A 262 -20.63 -7.80 12.06
N LEU A 263 -21.26 -8.81 11.47
CA LEU A 263 -21.16 -10.20 11.92
C LEU A 263 -19.74 -10.77 11.78
N VAL A 264 -19.06 -10.52 10.65
CA VAL A 264 -17.68 -10.99 10.41
C VAL A 264 -16.70 -10.28 11.34
N GLU A 265 -16.85 -8.97 11.53
CA GLU A 265 -16.03 -8.21 12.48
C GLU A 265 -16.22 -8.70 13.92
N ALA A 266 -17.46 -8.94 14.35
CA ALA A 266 -17.76 -9.47 15.67
C ALA A 266 -17.15 -10.87 15.86
N PHE A 267 -17.23 -11.74 14.85
CA PHE A 267 -16.59 -13.05 14.88
C PHE A 267 -15.07 -12.96 15.11
N HIS A 268 -14.39 -12.06 14.39
CA HIS A 268 -12.94 -11.86 14.58
C HIS A 268 -12.57 -11.27 15.95
N ARG A 269 -13.52 -10.59 16.62
CA ARG A 269 -13.36 -10.12 18.00
C ARG A 269 -13.82 -11.13 19.06
N GLY A 270 -14.36 -12.28 18.66
CA GLY A 270 -14.96 -13.25 19.59
C GLY A 270 -16.27 -12.77 20.23
N GLU A 271 -16.95 -11.83 19.58
CA GLU A 271 -18.18 -11.18 20.07
C GLU A 271 -19.43 -11.68 19.33
N ARG A 272 -20.58 -11.44 19.96
CA ARG A 272 -21.91 -11.66 19.36
C ARG A 272 -22.71 -10.37 19.49
N LEU A 273 -23.54 -10.08 18.49
CA LEU A 273 -24.27 -8.81 18.38
C LEU A 273 -25.79 -9.00 18.58
N PRO A 274 -26.48 -8.07 19.24
CA PRO A 274 -27.93 -8.11 19.31
C PRO A 274 -28.53 -7.87 17.93
N ILE A 275 -29.73 -8.43 17.67
CA ILE A 275 -30.37 -8.35 16.35
C ILE A 275 -30.62 -6.91 15.87
N GLY A 276 -30.90 -6.00 16.80
CA GLY A 276 -31.13 -4.58 16.49
C GLY A 276 -29.89 -3.84 15.98
N GLU A 277 -28.69 -4.32 16.32
CA GLU A 277 -27.45 -3.77 15.74
C GLU A 277 -27.20 -4.30 14.33
N LEU A 278 -27.77 -5.46 13.99
CA LEU A 278 -27.56 -6.10 12.69
C LEU A 278 -28.58 -5.64 11.65
N THR A 279 -29.84 -5.43 12.04
CA THR A 279 -30.89 -5.10 11.09
C THR A 279 -32.15 -4.49 11.70
N ASP A 280 -32.74 -3.53 11.00
CA ASP A 280 -34.07 -2.99 11.29
C ASP A 280 -35.22 -3.91 10.83
N HIS A 281 -34.92 -4.98 10.08
CA HIS A 281 -35.93 -5.92 9.60
C HIS A 281 -36.42 -6.91 10.68
N GLY A 282 -35.89 -6.81 11.90
CA GLY A 282 -36.26 -7.62 13.06
C GLY A 282 -35.74 -9.07 13.03
N SER A 283 -35.28 -9.58 11.88
CA SER A 283 -34.62 -10.89 11.80
C SER A 283 -33.65 -11.02 10.62
N LEU A 284 -32.62 -11.83 10.79
CA LEU A 284 -31.64 -12.12 9.73
C LEU A 284 -32.27 -12.87 8.55
N ALA A 285 -33.28 -13.71 8.80
CA ALA A 285 -34.02 -14.41 7.76
C ALA A 285 -34.72 -13.43 6.80
N ARG A 286 -35.32 -12.34 7.32
CA ARG A 286 -35.93 -11.29 6.50
C ARG A 286 -34.88 -10.47 5.75
N LEU A 287 -33.80 -10.10 6.43
CA LEU A 287 -32.72 -9.31 5.84
C LEU A 287 -32.04 -10.02 4.65
N PHE A 288 -31.64 -11.28 4.82
CA PHE A 288 -30.90 -12.02 3.79
C PHE A 288 -31.82 -12.69 2.75
N GLY A 289 -33.09 -12.89 3.10
CA GLY A 289 -34.07 -13.62 2.30
C GLY A 289 -33.81 -15.12 2.31
N GLY A 290 -34.84 -15.92 1.97
CA GLY A 290 -34.83 -17.38 2.18
C GLY A 290 -33.62 -18.11 1.58
N LYS A 291 -33.24 -17.79 0.33
CA LYS A 291 -32.13 -18.47 -0.35
C LYS A 291 -30.77 -18.25 0.32
N ARG A 292 -30.43 -16.99 0.66
CA ARG A 292 -29.13 -16.69 1.32
C ARG A 292 -29.16 -17.09 2.78
N TRP A 293 -30.29 -16.89 3.46
CA TRP A 293 -30.43 -17.31 4.85
C TRP A 293 -30.27 -18.82 5.00
N ALA A 294 -30.77 -19.63 4.06
CA ALA A 294 -30.53 -21.08 4.08
C ALA A 294 -29.05 -21.45 4.02
N LEU A 295 -28.23 -20.66 3.32
CA LEU A 295 -26.78 -20.86 3.25
C LEU A 295 -26.05 -20.34 4.50
N LEU A 296 -26.55 -19.29 5.15
CA LEU A 296 -25.92 -18.66 6.32
C LEU A 296 -26.33 -19.28 7.65
N ARG A 297 -27.58 -19.73 7.78
CA ARG A 297 -28.18 -20.26 9.01
C ARG A 297 -27.37 -21.39 9.66
N PRO A 298 -26.73 -22.32 8.92
CA PRO A 298 -25.90 -23.36 9.54
C PRO A 298 -24.68 -22.81 10.29
N HIS A 299 -24.22 -21.61 9.91
CA HIS A 299 -22.99 -21.00 10.41
C HIS A 299 -23.25 -19.82 11.35
N ILE A 300 -24.51 -19.41 11.51
CA ILE A 300 -24.90 -18.27 12.33
C ILE A 300 -25.97 -18.73 13.31
N ASN A 301 -25.65 -18.68 14.60
CA ASN A 301 -26.56 -19.05 15.67
C ASN A 301 -26.79 -17.88 16.65
N ALA A 302 -27.87 -18.01 17.43
CA ALA A 302 -28.21 -17.08 18.49
C ALA A 302 -27.99 -17.77 19.84
N VAL A 303 -27.20 -17.13 20.72
CA VAL A 303 -27.00 -17.54 22.11
C VAL A 303 -27.37 -16.34 22.98
N ASN A 304 -28.27 -16.51 23.95
CA ASN A 304 -28.76 -15.42 24.81
C ASN A 304 -29.22 -14.17 24.03
N HIS A 305 -29.94 -14.38 22.92
CA HIS A 305 -30.40 -13.32 22.00
C HIS A 305 -29.31 -12.57 21.22
N LEU A 306 -28.05 -13.01 21.30
CA LEU A 306 -26.93 -12.45 20.56
C LEU A 306 -26.53 -13.37 19.40
N TRP A 307 -26.39 -12.77 18.22
CA TRP A 307 -26.10 -13.46 16.96
C TRP A 307 -24.62 -13.35 16.62
N GLY A 308 -24.05 -14.45 16.13
CA GLY A 308 -22.67 -14.49 15.68
C GLY A 308 -22.40 -15.73 14.84
N PHE A 309 -21.22 -15.76 14.20
CA PHE A 309 -20.76 -16.95 13.50
C PHE A 309 -20.29 -18.01 14.49
N GLU A 310 -20.56 -19.28 14.17
CA GLU A 310 -20.06 -20.46 14.85
C GLU A 310 -19.57 -21.43 13.77
N LEU A 311 -18.25 -21.60 13.69
CA LEU A 311 -17.53 -22.28 12.61
C LEU A 311 -16.50 -23.25 13.18
#